data_AF-A0A518H9S8-F1
#
_entry.id   AF-A0A518H9S8-F1
#
_cell.length_a   1.000
_cell.length_b   1.000
_cell.length_c   1.000
_cell.angle_alpha   90.00
_cell.angle_beta   90.00
_cell.angle_gamma   90.00
#
_symmetry.space_group_name_H-M   'P 1'
#
loop_
_entity.id
_entity.type
_entity.pdbx_description
1 polymer ?
#
loop_
_entity_poly.entity_id
_entity_poly.type
_entity_poly.pdbx_seq_one_letter_code
_entity_poly.pdbx_strand_id
1 'polypeptide(L)'
;MASIYLDRDGSGFFRVEFRYGGRRFNRSLKTRDEREATALLGRIEETLALLQRGRISIPDGADVGAFVLSDGKLTAKPRIAAPPPAAPTLGRLVEDYLASPPANKEAGTLKVERSYLRNVERVLGGEKSLDAIDLPAARLYAKKRLSETRNGKAPKPYTVGKELKTLCHVWRWAVKLGAVSTPPAWKPGDVDMPKEEDAGEWLPYADIAARIERDGLSEDEARPLWSRVFLTDTELLAVLDHVRRQDAEPWVYPAVAFAALTGARRSEIIRSERDDFDFQAERVKVREKKRDKRKSITFRHVDLHPRLAEAMHQWFRVHPGGRSTLCRPDGGPIDVDVMDGRLESVLRGSRWRAIRGWHVFRHSFISILASHGVDQRVIDSFVGHQTEEMRRRYRHMFPTTLRSAILTLLP
;
A
#
# COMPACT_ATOMS: atom_id res chain seq x y z
N MET A 1 -27.21 -63.14 24.30
CA MET A 1 -26.81 -63.00 25.71
C MET A 1 -25.71 -61.98 25.79
N ALA A 2 -25.87 -61.01 26.69
CA ALA A 2 -24.85 -60.04 27.03
C ALA A 2 -24.29 -60.39 28.42
N SER A 3 -23.05 -60.04 28.70
CA SER A 3 -22.43 -60.24 30.02
C SER A 3 -21.56 -59.04 30.36
N ILE A 4 -21.46 -58.71 31.64
CA ILE A 4 -20.55 -57.68 32.13
C ILE A 4 -19.40 -58.31 32.91
N TYR A 5 -18.25 -57.64 32.89
CA TYR A 5 -17.10 -57.98 33.72
C TYR A 5 -16.32 -56.72 34.08
N LEU A 6 -15.63 -56.74 35.23
CA LEU A 6 -14.78 -55.64 35.65
C LEU A 6 -13.42 -55.72 34.95
N ASP A 7 -13.02 -54.66 34.26
CA ASP A 7 -11.73 -54.56 33.57
C ASP A 7 -10.61 -54.22 34.57
N ARG A 8 -10.11 -55.24 35.28
CA ARG A 8 -9.11 -55.11 36.35
C ARG A 8 -7.73 -54.71 35.86
N ASP A 9 -7.36 -55.12 34.65
CA ASP A 9 -6.03 -54.89 34.07
C ASP A 9 -5.96 -53.63 33.19
N GLY A 10 -7.09 -52.93 33.03
CA GLY A 10 -7.23 -51.80 32.12
C GLY A 10 -7.84 -50.55 32.78
N SER A 11 -9.00 -50.14 32.28
CA SER A 11 -9.63 -48.86 32.63
C SER A 11 -10.24 -48.81 34.04
N GLY A 12 -10.37 -49.97 34.71
CA GLY A 12 -11.06 -50.11 35.99
C GLY A 12 -12.58 -49.94 35.91
N PHE A 13 -13.15 -49.81 34.71
CA PHE A 13 -14.60 -49.71 34.48
C PHE A 13 -15.19 -51.09 34.16
N PHE A 14 -16.47 -51.27 34.47
CA PHE A 14 -17.23 -52.41 33.94
C PHE A 14 -17.30 -52.32 32.42
N ARG A 15 -17.13 -53.47 31.78
CA ARG A 15 -17.28 -53.65 30.33
C ARG A 15 -18.41 -54.60 30.06
N VAL A 16 -19.14 -54.34 28.99
CA VAL A 16 -20.18 -55.21 28.46
C VAL A 16 -19.69 -55.90 27.20
N GLU A 17 -20.01 -57.18 27.13
CA GLU A 17 -19.77 -58.02 25.97
C GLU A 17 -21.10 -58.59 25.47
N PHE A 18 -21.34 -58.50 24.16
CA PHE A 18 -22.51 -59.09 23.54
C PHE A 18 -22.23 -59.47 22.09
N ARG A 19 -23.10 -60.30 21.51
CA ARG A 19 -23.05 -60.68 20.09
C ARG A 19 -24.28 -60.20 19.35
N TYR A 20 -24.08 -59.67 18.14
CA TYR A 20 -25.14 -59.26 17.23
C TYR A 20 -24.67 -59.48 15.78
N GLY A 21 -25.51 -60.05 14.92
CA GLY A 21 -25.18 -60.31 13.51
C GLY A 21 -23.90 -61.13 13.29
N GLY A 22 -23.63 -62.12 14.17
CA GLY A 22 -22.41 -62.94 14.11
C GLY A 22 -21.12 -62.25 14.60
N ARG A 23 -21.16 -60.96 14.95
CA ARG A 23 -20.01 -60.20 15.44
C ARG A 23 -20.05 -60.03 16.96
N ARG A 24 -18.87 -60.07 17.60
CA ARG A 24 -18.68 -59.82 19.03
C ARG A 24 -18.39 -58.34 19.25
N PHE A 25 -19.12 -57.72 20.18
CA PHE A 25 -18.93 -56.35 20.60
C PHE A 25 -18.45 -56.33 22.05
N ASN A 26 -17.46 -55.49 22.31
CA ASN A 26 -16.94 -55.26 23.65
C ASN A 26 -16.82 -53.73 23.86
N ARG A 27 -17.52 -53.21 24.86
CA ARG A 27 -17.63 -51.76 25.12
C ARG A 27 -17.53 -51.49 26.63
N SER A 28 -16.90 -50.38 27.00
CA SER A 28 -16.89 -49.93 28.39
C SER A 28 -18.22 -49.27 28.73
N LEU A 29 -18.75 -49.58 29.92
CA LEU A 29 -19.94 -48.94 30.50
C LEU A 29 -19.60 -47.62 31.21
N LYS A 30 -18.32 -47.27 31.33
CA LYS A 30 -17.81 -46.05 31.99
C LYS A 30 -18.27 -45.87 33.45
N THR A 31 -18.67 -46.95 34.12
CA THR A 31 -18.99 -46.98 35.54
C THR A 31 -18.13 -48.00 36.28
N ARG A 32 -17.79 -47.68 37.53
CA ARG A 32 -17.13 -48.59 38.47
C ARG A 32 -18.11 -49.18 39.50
N ASP A 33 -19.37 -48.74 39.46
CA ASP A 33 -20.43 -49.23 40.33
C ASP A 33 -21.09 -50.45 39.69
N GLU A 34 -21.06 -51.57 40.43
CA GLU A 34 -21.64 -52.84 40.01
C GLU A 34 -23.17 -52.78 39.88
N ARG A 35 -23.86 -52.00 40.73
CA ARG A 35 -25.31 -51.83 40.64
C ARG A 35 -25.70 -51.08 39.37
N GLU A 36 -24.97 -50.01 39.06
CA GLU A 36 -25.16 -49.24 37.83
C GLU A 36 -24.83 -50.08 36.59
N ALA A 37 -23.73 -50.84 36.62
CA ALA A 37 -23.35 -51.75 35.54
C ALA A 37 -24.41 -52.83 35.28
N THR A 38 -25.01 -53.38 36.33
CA THR A 38 -26.09 -54.37 36.23
C THR A 38 -27.36 -53.77 35.63
N ALA A 39 -27.73 -52.55 36.04
CA ALA A 39 -28.86 -51.84 35.45
C ALA A 39 -28.64 -51.52 33.96
N LEU A 40 -27.42 -51.14 33.58
CA LEU A 40 -27.02 -50.93 32.18
C LEU A 40 -27.07 -52.22 31.36
N LEU A 41 -26.64 -53.36 31.93
CA LEU A 41 -26.75 -54.66 31.29
C LEU A 41 -28.20 -55.00 30.96
N GLY A 42 -29.14 -54.81 31.89
CA GLY A 42 -30.57 -55.07 31.67
C GLY A 42 -31.14 -54.28 30.48
N ARG A 43 -30.78 -52.99 30.35
CA ARG A 43 -31.19 -52.15 29.21
C ARG A 43 -30.59 -52.60 27.88
N ILE A 44 -29.34 -53.05 27.90
CA ILE A 44 -28.66 -53.59 26.72
C ILE A 44 -29.34 -54.89 26.27
N GLU A 45 -29.67 -55.78 27.22
CA GLU A 45 -30.38 -57.02 26.93
C GLU A 45 -31.77 -56.78 26.37
N GLU A 46 -32.51 -55.81 26.91
CA GLU A 46 -33.81 -55.38 26.38
C GLU A 46 -33.68 -54.85 24.95
N THR A 47 -32.71 -53.97 24.68
CA THR A 47 -32.45 -53.43 23.34
C THR A 47 -32.11 -54.54 22.34
N LEU A 48 -31.29 -55.52 22.74
CA LEU A 48 -30.96 -56.69 21.92
C LEU A 48 -32.20 -57.57 21.66
N ALA A 49 -33.08 -57.74 22.65
CA ALA A 49 -34.32 -58.49 22.49
C ALA A 49 -35.30 -57.78 21.53
N LEU A 50 -35.39 -56.44 21.59
CA LEU A 50 -36.21 -55.66 20.66
C LEU A 50 -35.69 -55.76 19.22
N LEU A 51 -34.36 -55.74 19.03
CA LEU A 51 -33.73 -55.97 17.73
C LEU A 51 -34.01 -57.39 17.20
N GLN A 52 -33.90 -58.41 18.05
CA GLN A 52 -34.20 -59.80 17.66
C GLN A 52 -35.66 -60.02 17.28
N ARG A 53 -36.59 -59.33 17.97
CA ARG A 53 -38.03 -59.36 17.67
C ARG A 53 -38.44 -58.46 16.50
N GLY A 54 -37.49 -57.74 15.90
CA GLY A 54 -37.74 -56.82 14.79
C GLY A 54 -38.58 -55.60 15.18
N ARG A 55 -38.68 -55.26 16.48
CA ARG A 55 -39.42 -54.07 16.96
C ARG A 55 -38.66 -52.76 16.70
N ILE A 56 -37.34 -52.85 16.60
CA ILE A 56 -36.45 -51.79 16.18
C ILE A 56 -35.45 -52.36 15.17
N SER A 57 -34.95 -51.51 14.28
CA SER A 57 -33.93 -51.85 13.27
C SER A 57 -32.75 -50.89 13.38
N ILE A 58 -31.53 -51.40 13.20
CA ILE A 58 -30.34 -50.56 13.16
C ILE A 58 -30.30 -49.84 11.79
N PRO A 59 -30.26 -48.49 11.74
CA PRO A 59 -30.15 -47.76 10.48
C PRO A 59 -28.88 -48.11 9.71
N ASP A 60 -28.95 -48.05 8.38
CA ASP A 60 -27.80 -48.32 7.51
C ASP A 60 -26.60 -47.43 7.86
N GLY A 61 -25.44 -48.06 8.09
CA GLY A 61 -24.20 -47.37 8.44
C GLY A 61 -24.02 -46.98 9.92
N ALA A 62 -24.98 -47.29 10.80
CA ALA A 62 -24.86 -46.98 12.23
C ALA A 62 -23.84 -47.87 12.97
N ASP A 63 -23.14 -47.30 13.97
CA ASP A 63 -22.31 -48.08 14.91
C ASP A 63 -23.22 -48.88 15.85
N VAL A 64 -23.29 -50.20 15.61
CA VAL A 64 -24.08 -51.14 16.40
C VAL A 64 -23.82 -51.03 17.91
N GLY A 65 -22.57 -50.79 18.31
CA GLY A 65 -22.23 -50.63 19.72
C GLY A 65 -22.81 -49.33 20.30
N ALA A 66 -22.66 -48.21 19.60
CA ALA A 66 -23.24 -46.94 20.03
C ALA A 66 -24.78 -47.01 20.09
N PHE A 67 -25.41 -47.67 19.12
CA PHE A 67 -26.85 -47.84 19.06
C PHE A 67 -27.39 -48.68 20.22
N VAL A 68 -26.77 -49.84 20.48
CA VAL A 68 -27.19 -50.74 21.57
C VAL A 68 -26.96 -50.12 22.96
N LEU A 69 -25.85 -49.40 23.16
CA LEU A 69 -25.54 -48.75 24.45
C LEU A 69 -26.38 -47.49 24.72
N SER A 70 -27.17 -47.02 23.76
CA SER A 70 -27.96 -45.79 23.86
C SER A 70 -29.46 -46.03 23.74
N ASP A 71 -29.91 -47.24 24.05
CA ASP A 71 -31.33 -47.63 23.99
C ASP A 71 -31.92 -47.38 22.58
N GLY A 72 -31.11 -47.57 21.53
CA GLY A 72 -31.50 -47.38 20.13
C GLY A 72 -31.51 -45.93 19.63
N LYS A 73 -30.88 -44.98 20.33
CA LYS A 73 -30.94 -43.55 19.98
C LYS A 73 -29.76 -43.04 19.16
N LEU A 74 -28.53 -43.45 19.49
CA LEU A 74 -27.32 -42.94 18.85
C LEU A 74 -26.87 -43.84 17.70
N THR A 75 -26.74 -43.27 16.51
CA THR A 75 -26.22 -43.99 15.33
C THR A 75 -24.70 -43.88 15.18
N ALA A 76 -24.05 -43.00 15.92
CA ALA A 76 -22.60 -42.84 15.94
C ALA A 76 -22.11 -42.35 17.32
N LYS A 77 -20.80 -42.46 17.59
CA LYS A 77 -20.20 -41.85 18.78
C LYS A 77 -20.35 -40.31 18.73
N PRO A 78 -20.77 -39.64 19.82
CA PRO A 78 -20.81 -38.19 19.88
C PRO A 78 -19.43 -37.62 19.57
N ARG A 79 -19.31 -36.82 18.51
CA ARG A 79 -18.12 -36.03 18.21
C ARG A 79 -18.35 -34.62 18.74
N ILE A 80 -17.46 -34.16 19.61
CA ILE A 80 -17.34 -32.73 19.89
C ILE A 80 -16.85 -32.10 18.58
N ALA A 81 -17.67 -31.25 17.96
CA ALA A 81 -17.23 -30.49 16.79
C ALA A 81 -16.00 -29.67 17.19
N ALA A 82 -14.93 -29.75 16.41
CA ALA A 82 -13.80 -28.83 16.60
C ALA A 82 -14.35 -27.39 16.57
N PRO A 83 -13.84 -26.48 17.43
CA PRO A 83 -14.25 -25.09 17.35
C PRO A 83 -14.02 -24.59 15.92
N PRO A 84 -14.93 -23.74 15.38
CA PRO A 84 -14.71 -23.16 14.06
C PRO A 84 -13.34 -22.47 14.04
N PRO A 85 -12.63 -22.47 12.89
CA PRO A 85 -11.39 -21.73 12.76
C PRO A 85 -11.62 -20.30 13.25
N ALA A 86 -10.69 -19.77 14.04
CA ALA A 86 -10.78 -18.42 14.59
C ALA A 86 -11.08 -17.44 13.45
N ALA A 87 -12.04 -16.53 13.69
CA ALA A 87 -12.41 -15.53 12.69
C ALA A 87 -11.16 -14.77 12.22
N PRO A 88 -11.03 -14.49 10.91
CA PRO A 88 -9.85 -13.81 10.39
C PRO A 88 -9.71 -12.44 11.06
N THR A 89 -8.52 -12.15 11.57
CA THR A 89 -8.22 -10.90 12.28
C THR A 89 -7.47 -9.92 11.38
N LEU A 90 -7.53 -8.63 11.73
CA LEU A 90 -6.79 -7.59 11.05
C LEU A 90 -5.27 -7.81 11.11
N GLY A 91 -4.74 -8.19 12.27
CA GLY A 91 -3.32 -8.44 12.48
C GLY A 91 -2.82 -9.55 11.56
N ARG A 92 -3.57 -10.66 11.50
CA ARG A 92 -3.21 -11.77 10.61
C ARG A 92 -3.27 -11.38 9.14
N LEU A 93 -4.30 -10.63 8.74
CA LEU A 93 -4.42 -10.09 7.38
C LEU A 93 -3.20 -9.23 6.98
N VAL A 94 -2.75 -8.36 7.90
CA VAL A 94 -1.59 -7.48 7.68
C VAL A 94 -0.29 -8.29 7.63
N GLU A 95 -0.12 -9.24 8.54
CA GLU A 95 1.04 -10.14 8.59
C GLU A 95 1.19 -10.92 7.27
N ASP A 96 0.13 -11.60 6.84
CA ASP A 96 0.13 -12.41 5.62
C ASP A 96 0.44 -11.56 4.37
N TYR A 97 -0.12 -10.34 4.29
CA TYR A 97 0.16 -9.42 3.18
C TYR A 97 1.60 -8.93 3.16
N LEU A 98 2.19 -8.63 4.33
CA LEU A 98 3.56 -8.15 4.40
C LEU A 98 4.58 -9.28 4.21
N ALA A 99 4.22 -10.52 4.55
CA ALA A 99 5.03 -11.71 4.30
C ALA A 99 5.04 -12.11 2.82
N SER A 100 3.91 -11.97 2.12
CA SER A 100 3.78 -12.34 0.70
C SER A 100 3.04 -11.28 -0.12
N PRO A 101 3.60 -10.06 -0.27
CA PRO A 101 2.96 -9.03 -1.06
C PRO A 101 2.97 -9.40 -2.55
N PRO A 102 2.04 -8.86 -3.37
CA PRO A 102 2.03 -9.10 -4.81
C PRO A 102 3.38 -8.76 -5.47
N ALA A 103 3.91 -9.67 -6.29
CA ALA A 103 5.25 -9.59 -6.87
C ALA A 103 5.49 -8.34 -7.76
N ASN A 104 4.43 -7.72 -8.28
CA ASN A 104 4.50 -6.52 -9.11
C ASN A 104 4.57 -5.21 -8.31
N LYS A 105 4.66 -5.26 -6.97
CA LYS A 105 4.74 -4.07 -6.13
C LYS A 105 6.19 -3.58 -6.00
N GLU A 106 6.40 -2.32 -6.33
CA GLU A 106 7.69 -1.65 -6.11
C GLU A 106 7.98 -1.50 -4.60
N ALA A 107 9.24 -1.64 -4.20
CA ALA A 107 9.67 -1.55 -2.80
C ALA A 107 9.23 -0.24 -2.11
N GLY A 108 9.28 0.89 -2.83
CA GLY A 108 8.81 2.18 -2.31
C GLY A 108 7.31 2.20 -2.04
N THR A 109 6.50 1.51 -2.85
CA THR A 109 5.06 1.36 -2.61
C THR A 109 4.81 0.49 -1.38
N LEU A 110 5.51 -0.63 -1.23
CA LEU A 110 5.40 -1.50 -0.06
C LEU A 110 5.79 -0.80 1.23
N LYS A 111 6.85 0.04 1.21
CA LYS A 111 7.25 0.85 2.36
C LYS A 111 6.11 1.78 2.82
N VAL A 112 5.42 2.42 1.88
CA VAL A 112 4.29 3.31 2.16
C VAL A 112 3.08 2.53 2.66
N GLU A 113 2.71 1.43 1.99
CA GLU A 113 1.60 0.58 2.41
C GLU A 113 1.83 0.00 3.82
N ARG A 114 3.05 -0.43 4.14
CA ARG A 114 3.42 -0.86 5.51
C ARG A 114 3.19 0.24 6.54
N SER A 115 3.55 1.48 6.23
CA SER A 115 3.29 2.61 7.13
C SER A 115 1.79 2.85 7.32
N TYR A 116 0.99 2.70 6.26
CA TYR A 116 -0.45 2.85 6.33
C TYR A 116 -1.10 1.73 7.15
N LEU A 117 -0.76 0.47 6.89
CA LEU A 117 -1.29 -0.68 7.61
C LEU A 117 -0.92 -0.63 9.10
N ARG A 118 0.29 -0.18 9.45
CA ARG A 118 0.67 0.06 10.84
C ARG A 118 -0.25 1.05 11.54
N ASN A 119 -0.66 2.13 10.86
CA ASN A 119 -1.61 3.09 11.43
C ASN A 119 -3.00 2.48 11.58
N VAL A 120 -3.44 1.70 10.60
CA VAL A 120 -4.72 0.96 10.64
C VAL A 120 -4.75 0.00 11.83
N GLU A 121 -3.76 -0.88 11.93
CA GLU A 121 -3.63 -1.89 12.98
C GLU A 121 -3.50 -1.28 14.38
N ARG A 122 -2.68 -0.23 14.54
CA ARG A 122 -2.54 0.48 15.83
C ARG A 122 -3.85 1.06 16.34
N VAL A 123 -4.69 1.59 15.45
CA VAL A 123 -5.90 2.31 15.85
C VAL A 123 -7.10 1.38 15.99
N LEU A 124 -7.26 0.41 15.08
CA LEU A 124 -8.34 -0.57 15.13
C LEU A 124 -8.04 -1.76 16.06
N GLY A 125 -6.77 -2.09 16.26
CA GLY A 125 -6.31 -3.27 17.00
C GLY A 125 -6.16 -4.50 16.11
N GLY A 126 -5.03 -5.19 16.21
CA GLY A 126 -4.72 -6.39 15.41
C GLY A 126 -5.69 -7.56 15.66
N GLU A 127 -6.14 -7.74 16.90
CA GLU A 127 -7.07 -8.82 17.29
C GLU A 127 -8.52 -8.61 16.80
N LYS A 128 -8.82 -7.46 16.17
CA LYS A 128 -10.16 -7.18 15.69
C LYS A 128 -10.50 -8.11 14.52
N SER A 129 -11.62 -8.84 14.65
CA SER A 129 -12.20 -9.62 13.54
C SER A 129 -12.48 -8.70 12.35
N LEU A 130 -12.19 -9.18 11.13
CA LEU A 130 -12.48 -8.44 9.90
C LEU A 130 -13.97 -8.11 9.77
N ASP A 131 -14.87 -8.99 10.19
CA ASP A 131 -16.33 -8.75 10.15
C ASP A 131 -16.75 -7.57 11.03
N ALA A 132 -15.98 -7.26 12.08
CA ALA A 132 -16.21 -6.11 12.96
C ALA A 132 -15.61 -4.80 12.42
N ILE A 133 -14.99 -4.82 11.23
CA ILE A 133 -14.49 -3.62 10.53
C ILE A 133 -15.53 -3.21 9.48
N ASP A 134 -16.71 -2.85 9.96
CA ASP A 134 -17.81 -2.31 9.17
C ASP A 134 -17.64 -0.80 8.88
N LEU A 135 -18.61 -0.20 8.21
CA LEU A 135 -18.59 1.23 7.90
C LEU A 135 -18.52 2.12 9.17
N PRO A 136 -19.32 1.88 10.23
CA PRO A 136 -19.15 2.54 11.52
C PRO A 136 -17.72 2.48 12.07
N ALA A 137 -17.09 1.30 12.09
CA ALA A 137 -15.71 1.15 12.55
C ALA A 137 -14.72 1.94 11.68
N ALA A 138 -14.90 1.96 10.35
CA ALA A 138 -14.08 2.74 9.44
C ALA A 138 -14.23 4.27 9.64
N ARG A 139 -15.45 4.74 9.94
CA ARG A 139 -15.72 6.15 10.30
C ARG A 139 -15.08 6.53 11.63
N LEU A 140 -15.17 5.66 12.64
CA LEU A 140 -14.50 5.88 13.93
C LEU A 140 -12.97 5.91 13.79
N TYR A 141 -12.42 5.03 12.96
CA TYR A 141 -11.00 5.08 12.60
C TYR A 141 -10.62 6.42 11.99
N ALA A 142 -11.35 6.88 10.97
CA ALA A 142 -11.05 8.15 10.30
C ALA A 142 -11.13 9.33 11.27
N LYS A 143 -12.18 9.40 12.11
CA LYS A 143 -12.32 10.43 13.15
C LYS A 143 -11.13 10.43 14.11
N LYS A 144 -10.75 9.26 14.64
CA LYS A 144 -9.63 9.13 15.57
C LYS A 144 -8.30 9.51 14.92
N ARG A 145 -8.06 9.07 13.68
CA ARG A 145 -6.85 9.42 12.93
C ARG A 145 -6.74 10.92 12.67
N LEU A 146 -7.84 11.57 12.29
CA LEU A 146 -7.87 13.01 12.04
C LEU A 146 -7.71 13.85 13.32
N SER A 147 -8.04 13.30 14.49
CA SER A 147 -7.77 13.96 15.78
C SER A 147 -6.36 13.75 16.32
N GLU A 148 -5.59 12.79 15.79
CA GLU A 148 -4.23 12.53 16.25
C GLU A 148 -3.27 13.62 15.75
N THR A 149 -2.38 14.08 16.62
CA THR A 149 -1.28 14.99 16.27
C THR A 149 0.05 14.26 16.29
N ARG A 150 0.85 14.46 15.24
CA ARG A 150 2.24 14.01 15.17
C ARG A 150 3.11 15.18 14.76
N ASN A 151 4.14 15.49 15.57
CA ASN A 151 4.97 16.68 15.40
C ASN A 151 4.13 17.97 15.27
N GLY A 152 3.10 18.10 16.13
CA GLY A 152 2.19 19.25 16.15
C GLY A 152 1.18 19.32 14.99
N LYS A 153 1.08 18.30 14.12
CA LYS A 153 0.19 18.33 12.96
C LYS A 153 -0.71 17.10 12.87
N ALA A 154 -1.98 17.34 12.56
CA ALA A 154 -2.92 16.30 12.20
C ALA A 154 -2.64 15.76 10.79
N PRO A 155 -2.92 14.47 10.51
CA PRO A 155 -2.86 13.95 9.15
C PRO A 155 -3.94 14.58 8.27
N LYS A 156 -3.64 14.76 6.98
CA LYS A 156 -4.64 15.22 6.00
C LYS A 156 -5.68 14.14 5.71
N PRO A 157 -6.94 14.50 5.39
CA PRO A 157 -7.97 13.57 4.91
C PRO A 157 -7.50 12.66 3.78
N TYR A 158 -6.71 13.18 2.83
CA TYR A 158 -6.09 12.41 1.76
C TYR A 158 -5.26 11.23 2.30
N THR A 159 -4.46 11.46 3.33
CA THR A 159 -3.60 10.43 3.94
C THR A 159 -4.45 9.35 4.62
N VAL A 160 -5.45 9.74 5.40
CA VAL A 160 -6.36 8.80 6.06
C VAL A 160 -7.16 7.99 5.03
N GLY A 161 -7.59 8.63 3.93
CA GLY A 161 -8.21 7.96 2.79
C GLY A 161 -7.28 6.94 2.12
N LYS A 162 -5.97 7.21 2.04
CA LYS A 162 -4.98 6.24 1.55
C LYS A 162 -4.80 5.06 2.50
N GLU A 163 -4.84 5.30 3.81
CA GLU A 163 -4.79 4.25 4.83
C GLU A 163 -5.97 3.27 4.66
N LEU A 164 -7.20 3.80 4.62
CA LEU A 164 -8.41 3.01 4.39
C LEU A 164 -8.42 2.31 3.03
N LYS A 165 -7.97 3.00 1.97
CA LYS A 165 -7.85 2.39 0.63
C LYS A 165 -6.88 1.22 0.61
N THR A 166 -5.78 1.32 1.37
CA THR A 166 -4.78 0.26 1.49
C THR A 166 -5.38 -0.93 2.25
N LEU A 167 -6.07 -0.69 3.36
CA LEU A 167 -6.80 -1.74 4.08
C LEU A 167 -7.78 -2.49 3.15
N CYS A 168 -8.66 -1.78 2.44
CA CYS A 168 -9.62 -2.43 1.55
C CYS A 168 -8.94 -3.14 0.36
N HIS A 169 -7.75 -2.70 -0.05
CA HIS A 169 -6.97 -3.38 -1.09
C HIS A 169 -6.41 -4.71 -0.58
N VAL A 170 -5.78 -4.69 0.60
CA VAL A 170 -5.20 -5.87 1.24
C VAL A 170 -6.29 -6.90 1.59
N TRP A 171 -7.41 -6.46 2.14
CA TRP A 171 -8.54 -7.36 2.43
C TRP A 171 -9.06 -8.04 1.15
N ARG A 172 -9.27 -7.30 0.06
CA ARG A 172 -9.67 -7.90 -1.23
C ARG A 172 -8.61 -8.82 -1.82
N TRP A 173 -7.33 -8.57 -1.55
CA TRP A 173 -6.24 -9.47 -1.94
C TRP A 173 -6.35 -10.81 -1.19
N ALA A 174 -6.60 -10.79 0.12
CA ALA A 174 -6.77 -12.01 0.91
C ALA A 174 -8.00 -12.83 0.47
N VAL A 175 -9.09 -12.14 0.08
CA VAL A 175 -10.27 -12.81 -0.49
C VAL A 175 -9.93 -13.57 -1.77
N LYS A 176 -9.12 -12.98 -2.65
CA LYS A 176 -8.67 -13.64 -3.89
C LYS A 176 -7.82 -14.88 -3.64
N LEU A 177 -7.13 -14.94 -2.50
CA LEU A 177 -6.33 -16.09 -2.08
C LEU A 177 -7.17 -17.14 -1.33
N GLY A 178 -8.45 -16.88 -1.06
CA GLY A 178 -9.31 -17.77 -0.27
C GLY A 178 -9.03 -17.73 1.24
N ALA A 179 -8.17 -16.82 1.72
CA ALA A 179 -7.85 -16.67 3.13
C ALA A 179 -8.97 -15.97 3.93
N VAL A 180 -9.83 -15.22 3.24
CA VAL A 180 -11.01 -14.55 3.81
C VAL A 180 -12.17 -14.75 2.86
N SER A 181 -13.38 -15.03 3.37
CA SER A 181 -14.53 -15.38 2.54
C SER A 181 -15.19 -14.17 1.87
N THR A 182 -15.18 -13.00 2.54
CA THR A 182 -15.93 -11.82 2.11
C THR A 182 -15.04 -10.58 1.99
N PRO A 183 -15.25 -9.73 0.97
CA PRO A 183 -14.58 -8.44 0.89
C PRO A 183 -15.19 -7.46 1.90
N PRO A 184 -14.53 -6.30 2.16
CA PRO A 184 -15.13 -5.26 2.97
C PRO A 184 -16.49 -4.82 2.38
N ALA A 185 -17.51 -4.70 3.23
CA ALA A 185 -18.86 -4.27 2.85
C ALA A 185 -18.96 -2.77 2.48
N TRP A 186 -17.85 -2.04 2.57
CA TRP A 186 -17.74 -0.62 2.30
C TRP A 186 -16.52 -0.32 1.40
N LYS A 187 -16.52 0.86 0.79
CA LYS A 187 -15.38 1.42 0.06
C LYS A 187 -14.91 2.71 0.75
N PRO A 188 -13.64 3.13 0.57
CA PRO A 188 -13.11 4.33 1.22
C PRO A 188 -13.92 5.60 0.97
N GLY A 189 -14.64 5.68 -0.16
CA GLY A 189 -15.51 6.82 -0.47
C GLY A 189 -16.82 6.88 0.32
N ASP A 190 -17.20 5.81 1.04
CA ASP A 190 -18.37 5.79 1.93
C ASP A 190 -18.04 6.40 3.31
N VAL A 191 -16.75 6.61 3.60
CA VAL A 191 -16.28 7.18 4.85
C VAL A 191 -16.20 8.69 4.71
N ASP A 192 -17.20 9.37 5.26
CA ASP A 192 -17.28 10.83 5.25
C ASP A 192 -16.11 11.44 6.01
N MET A 193 -15.35 12.29 5.32
CA MET A 193 -14.21 13.04 5.85
C MET A 193 -14.35 14.51 5.45
N PRO A 194 -13.81 15.45 6.26
CA PRO A 194 -13.84 16.86 5.91
C PRO A 194 -13.18 17.09 4.55
N LYS A 195 -13.79 17.97 3.75
CA LYS A 195 -13.22 18.38 2.47
C LYS A 195 -11.90 19.10 2.73
N GLU A 196 -10.91 18.83 1.88
CA GLU A 196 -9.70 19.64 1.87
C GLU A 196 -9.99 20.96 1.16
N GLU A 197 -9.41 22.04 1.67
CA GLU A 197 -9.39 23.32 0.96
C GLU A 197 -8.64 23.15 -0.37
N ASP A 198 -9.09 23.87 -1.39
CA ASP A 198 -8.31 23.95 -2.62
C ASP A 198 -7.00 24.68 -2.32
N ALA A 199 -5.88 24.00 -2.51
CA ALA A 199 -4.58 24.60 -2.24
C ALA A 199 -4.13 25.63 -3.30
N GLY A 200 -5.01 26.08 -4.20
CA GLY A 200 -4.82 27.26 -5.06
C GLY A 200 -4.01 27.06 -6.35
N GLU A 201 -3.67 28.13 -7.05
CA GLU A 201 -2.90 28.00 -8.30
C GLU A 201 -1.41 27.75 -8.07
N TRP A 202 -0.72 27.23 -9.08
CA TRP A 202 0.74 27.24 -9.11
C TRP A 202 1.22 28.67 -9.36
N LEU A 203 2.16 29.15 -8.55
CA LEU A 203 2.65 30.53 -8.59
C LEU A 203 4.18 30.59 -8.81
N PRO A 204 4.67 31.61 -9.53
CA PRO A 204 6.10 31.93 -9.59
C PRO A 204 6.71 32.13 -8.20
N TYR A 205 8.02 31.88 -8.09
CA TYR A 205 8.73 32.05 -6.83
C TYR A 205 8.68 33.50 -6.33
N ALA A 206 8.92 34.47 -7.21
CA ALA A 206 8.85 35.89 -6.91
C ALA A 206 7.48 36.32 -6.39
N ASP A 207 6.38 35.81 -6.96
CA ASP A 207 5.02 36.16 -6.54
C ASP A 207 4.71 35.66 -5.12
N ILE A 208 5.17 34.44 -4.78
CA ILE A 208 5.05 33.91 -3.43
C ILE A 208 5.90 34.73 -2.45
N ALA A 209 7.14 35.07 -2.84
CA ALA A 209 8.03 35.88 -2.00
C ALA A 209 7.44 37.27 -1.73
N ALA A 210 6.95 37.95 -2.77
CA ALA A 210 6.30 39.26 -2.67
C ALA A 210 5.03 39.21 -1.81
N ARG A 211 4.25 38.13 -1.92
CA ARG A 211 3.07 37.92 -1.06
C ARG A 211 3.46 37.78 0.41
N ILE A 212 4.48 36.98 0.71
CA ILE A 212 4.96 36.78 2.09
C ILE A 212 5.45 38.10 2.69
N GLU A 213 6.20 38.88 1.92
CA GLU A 213 6.71 40.18 2.34
C GLU A 213 5.57 41.19 2.56
N ARG A 214 4.68 41.33 1.58
CA ARG A 214 3.52 42.24 1.64
C ARG A 214 2.61 41.95 2.84
N ASP A 215 2.34 40.66 3.08
CA ASP A 215 1.40 40.23 4.12
C ASP A 215 2.10 39.99 5.48
N GLY A 216 3.43 40.14 5.56
CA GLY A 216 4.20 39.96 6.80
C GLY A 216 4.13 38.54 7.38
N LEU A 217 4.02 37.51 6.53
CA LEU A 217 3.75 36.13 6.97
C LEU A 217 4.94 35.51 7.69
N SER A 218 4.67 34.79 8.78
CA SER A 218 5.66 33.96 9.46
C SER A 218 6.11 32.77 8.60
N GLU A 219 7.23 32.13 8.94
CA GLU A 219 7.71 30.95 8.19
C GLU A 219 6.69 29.79 8.18
N ASP A 220 5.91 29.63 9.24
CA ASP A 220 4.90 28.58 9.33
C ASP A 220 3.67 28.87 8.44
N GLU A 221 3.29 30.15 8.30
CA GLU A 221 2.22 30.63 7.41
C GLU A 221 2.67 30.64 5.94
N ALA A 222 3.95 30.92 5.67
CA ALA A 222 4.53 30.90 4.34
C ALA A 222 4.72 29.48 3.80
N ARG A 223 5.00 28.50 4.67
CA ARG A 223 5.36 27.13 4.27
C ARG A 223 4.36 26.44 3.33
N PRO A 224 3.03 26.54 3.51
CA PRO A 224 2.06 25.98 2.58
C PRO A 224 2.13 26.60 1.18
N LEU A 225 2.44 27.90 1.07
CA LEU A 225 2.53 28.60 -0.22
C LEU A 225 3.60 28.00 -1.12
N TRP A 226 4.75 27.65 -0.54
CA TRP A 226 5.86 27.01 -1.24
C TRP A 226 5.55 25.60 -1.77
N SER A 227 4.41 24.99 -1.42
CA SER A 227 4.03 23.67 -1.93
C SER A 227 3.56 23.67 -3.39
N ARG A 228 3.19 24.84 -3.93
CA ARG A 228 2.77 25.05 -5.32
C ARG A 228 3.66 26.06 -6.06
N VAL A 229 4.92 26.16 -5.66
CA VAL A 229 5.90 27.01 -6.34
C VAL A 229 6.40 26.38 -7.64
N PHE A 230 6.60 27.20 -8.66
CA PHE A 230 7.47 26.92 -9.78
C PHE A 230 8.43 28.09 -10.01
N LEU A 231 9.47 27.86 -10.81
CA LEU A 231 10.46 28.87 -11.18
C LEU A 231 10.19 29.32 -12.61
N THR A 232 10.26 30.63 -12.86
CA THR A 232 10.32 31.19 -14.22
C THR A 232 11.64 30.80 -14.91
N ASP A 233 11.78 31.13 -16.19
CA ASP A 233 13.00 30.99 -16.97
C ASP A 233 14.22 31.67 -16.28
N THR A 234 14.04 32.93 -15.88
CA THR A 234 15.05 33.76 -15.21
C THR A 234 15.39 33.22 -13.81
N GLU A 235 14.38 32.76 -13.06
CA GLU A 235 14.58 32.16 -11.74
C GLU A 235 15.28 30.80 -11.83
N LEU A 236 14.89 29.95 -12.79
CA LEU A 236 15.49 28.64 -13.02
C LEU A 236 16.97 28.80 -13.41
N LEU A 237 17.29 29.74 -14.29
CA LEU A 237 18.65 30.09 -14.66
C LEU A 237 19.46 30.53 -13.43
N ALA A 238 18.92 31.44 -12.61
CA ALA A 238 19.59 31.95 -11.42
C ALA A 238 19.79 30.87 -10.34
N VAL A 239 18.88 29.90 -10.19
CA VAL A 239 19.09 28.72 -9.33
C VAL A 239 20.22 27.85 -9.86
N LEU A 240 20.26 27.59 -11.17
CA LEU A 240 21.32 26.78 -11.78
C LEU A 240 22.69 27.45 -11.61
N ASP A 241 22.80 28.77 -11.81
CA ASP A 241 24.03 29.52 -11.59
C ASP A 241 24.43 29.57 -10.12
N HIS A 242 23.47 29.61 -9.19
CA HIS A 242 23.74 29.50 -7.76
C HIS A 242 24.33 28.14 -7.40
N VAL A 243 23.68 27.04 -7.84
CA VAL A 243 24.13 25.67 -7.56
C VAL A 243 25.49 25.40 -8.18
N ARG A 244 25.76 25.90 -9.40
CA ARG A 244 27.07 25.72 -10.08
C ARG A 244 28.23 26.34 -9.31
N ARG A 245 27.98 27.40 -8.53
CA ARG A 245 29.00 28.12 -7.74
C ARG A 245 29.21 27.53 -6.35
N GLN A 246 28.37 26.59 -5.91
CA GLN A 246 28.56 25.96 -4.61
C GLN A 246 29.72 24.98 -4.65
N ASP A 247 30.51 24.97 -3.57
CA ASP A 247 31.50 23.92 -3.32
C ASP A 247 30.76 22.65 -2.86
N ALA A 248 30.40 21.83 -3.84
CA ALA A 248 29.62 20.60 -3.67
C ALA A 248 30.22 19.49 -4.54
N GLU A 249 29.77 18.25 -4.33
CA GLU A 249 30.29 17.14 -5.13
C GLU A 249 30.02 17.35 -6.63
N PRO A 250 30.93 16.92 -7.52
CA PRO A 250 30.85 17.29 -8.94
C PRO A 250 29.59 16.77 -9.67
N TRP A 251 28.90 15.77 -9.11
CA TRP A 251 27.64 15.25 -9.64
C TRP A 251 26.42 16.14 -9.32
N VAL A 252 26.51 17.03 -8.32
CA VAL A 252 25.35 17.78 -7.78
C VAL A 252 24.78 18.74 -8.81
N TYR A 253 25.61 19.59 -9.43
CA TYR A 253 25.15 20.51 -10.48
C TYR A 253 24.57 19.78 -11.69
N PRO A 254 25.23 18.76 -12.28
CA PRO A 254 24.65 17.92 -13.33
C PRO A 254 23.29 17.32 -12.95
N ALA A 255 23.12 16.88 -11.70
CA ALA A 255 21.84 16.34 -11.23
C ALA A 255 20.71 17.39 -11.28
N VAL A 256 20.98 18.60 -10.76
CA VAL A 256 20.01 19.69 -10.76
C VAL A 256 19.71 20.17 -12.18
N ALA A 257 20.73 20.30 -13.03
CA ALA A 257 20.58 20.64 -14.43
C ALA A 257 19.73 19.59 -15.18
N PHE A 258 19.95 18.30 -14.92
CA PHE A 258 19.17 17.23 -15.52
C PHE A 258 17.69 17.33 -15.11
N ALA A 259 17.40 17.54 -13.82
CA ALA A 259 16.02 17.74 -13.36
C ALA A 259 15.35 18.97 -14.00
N ALA A 260 16.06 20.10 -14.01
CA ALA A 260 15.58 21.40 -14.50
C ALA A 260 15.33 21.44 -16.00
N LEU A 261 16.20 20.80 -16.80
CA LEU A 261 16.21 20.95 -18.25
C LEU A 261 15.60 19.76 -18.99
N THR A 262 15.07 18.76 -18.28
CA THR A 262 14.34 17.63 -18.89
C THR A 262 12.99 17.31 -18.23
N GLY A 263 12.71 17.93 -17.08
CA GLY A 263 11.55 17.58 -16.26
C GLY A 263 11.60 16.15 -15.70
N ALA A 264 12.77 15.49 -15.70
CA ALA A 264 12.94 14.16 -15.15
C ALA A 264 12.64 14.12 -13.65
N ARG A 265 11.97 13.06 -13.20
CA ARG A 265 11.72 12.82 -11.78
C ARG A 265 13.03 12.42 -11.11
N ARG A 266 13.21 12.77 -9.84
CA ARG A 266 14.37 12.34 -9.02
C ARG A 266 14.74 10.86 -9.21
N SER A 267 13.73 9.97 -9.14
CA SER A 267 13.97 8.54 -9.29
C SER A 267 14.38 8.10 -10.71
N GLU A 268 14.02 8.88 -11.73
CA GLU A 268 14.43 8.64 -13.12
C GLU A 268 15.90 9.05 -13.31
N ILE A 269 16.30 10.17 -12.70
CA ILE A 269 17.70 10.62 -12.67
C ILE A 269 18.59 9.58 -11.96
N ILE A 270 18.21 9.13 -10.76
CA ILE A 270 18.96 8.12 -9.99
C ILE A 270 19.14 6.81 -10.77
N ARG A 271 18.15 6.41 -11.58
CA ARG A 271 18.18 5.17 -12.38
C ARG A 271 18.77 5.34 -13.77
N SER A 272 19.10 6.56 -14.18
CA SER A 272 19.67 6.78 -15.51
C SER A 272 21.05 6.15 -15.58
N GLU A 273 21.38 5.65 -16.76
CA GLU A 273 22.67 5.04 -17.07
C GLU A 273 23.44 5.94 -18.04
N ARG A 274 24.77 5.84 -18.02
CA ARG A 274 25.65 6.67 -18.88
C ARG A 274 25.28 6.56 -20.36
N ASP A 275 24.96 5.35 -20.82
CA ASP A 275 24.56 5.04 -22.21
C ASP A 275 23.16 5.59 -22.57
N ASP A 276 22.46 6.24 -21.64
CA ASP A 276 21.22 6.96 -21.93
C ASP A 276 21.48 8.32 -22.58
N PHE A 277 22.70 8.87 -22.47
CA PHE A 277 23.09 10.14 -23.07
C PHE A 277 23.71 9.92 -24.45
N ASP A 278 22.98 10.36 -25.47
CA ASP A 278 23.41 10.33 -26.86
C ASP A 278 23.75 11.76 -27.29
N PHE A 279 25.02 12.14 -27.11
CA PHE A 279 25.51 13.48 -27.45
C PHE A 279 25.61 13.72 -28.96
N GLN A 280 25.65 12.67 -29.77
CA GLN A 280 25.64 12.80 -31.23
C GLN A 280 24.24 13.17 -31.74
N ALA A 281 23.21 12.53 -31.18
CA ALA A 281 21.82 12.84 -31.49
C ALA A 281 21.21 13.91 -30.55
N GLU A 282 22.04 14.57 -29.73
CA GLU A 282 21.67 15.61 -28.76
C GLU A 282 20.43 15.26 -27.93
N ARG A 283 20.34 14.04 -27.40
CA ARG A 283 19.17 13.56 -26.66
C ARG A 283 19.52 12.68 -25.48
N VAL A 284 18.62 12.63 -24.50
CA VAL A 284 18.70 11.70 -23.37
C VAL A 284 17.48 10.78 -23.32
N LYS A 285 17.75 9.49 -23.13
CA LYS A 285 16.73 8.45 -22.91
C LYS A 285 16.37 8.36 -21.43
N VAL A 286 15.13 8.71 -21.08
CA VAL A 286 14.65 8.64 -19.69
C VAL A 286 13.94 7.32 -19.42
N ARG A 287 14.37 6.64 -18.35
CA ARG A 287 13.87 5.34 -17.88
C ARG A 287 12.71 5.47 -16.89
N GLU A 288 11.53 5.05 -17.30
CA GLU A 288 10.28 5.23 -16.56
C GLU A 288 9.73 3.91 -16.03
N LYS A 289 9.17 3.92 -14.83
CA LYS A 289 8.46 2.75 -14.26
C LYS A 289 6.95 2.94 -14.10
N LYS A 290 6.43 4.14 -14.39
CA LYS A 290 5.06 4.54 -14.03
C LYS A 290 4.10 4.64 -15.21
N ARG A 291 4.60 4.71 -16.45
CA ARG A 291 3.78 4.95 -17.63
C ARG A 291 2.94 3.74 -18.04
N ASP A 292 3.52 2.55 -17.97
CA ASP A 292 2.81 1.31 -18.26
C ASP A 292 2.99 0.33 -17.09
N LYS A 293 1.88 -0.02 -16.43
CA LYS A 293 1.89 -0.94 -15.28
C LYS A 293 2.14 -2.39 -15.67
N ARG A 294 2.12 -2.71 -16.97
CA ARG A 294 2.40 -4.06 -17.49
C ARG A 294 3.88 -4.24 -17.83
N LYS A 295 4.65 -3.14 -17.94
CA LYS A 295 6.07 -3.17 -18.28
C LYS A 295 6.90 -2.81 -17.05
N SER A 296 8.01 -3.51 -16.85
CA SER A 296 8.97 -3.18 -15.78
C SER A 296 9.64 -1.82 -16.02
N ILE A 297 9.80 -1.44 -17.29
CA ILE A 297 10.38 -0.17 -17.72
C ILE A 297 9.77 0.29 -19.05
N THR A 298 9.57 1.59 -19.19
CA THR A 298 9.30 2.26 -20.46
C THR A 298 10.32 3.37 -20.66
N PHE A 299 10.40 3.88 -21.89
CA PHE A 299 11.38 4.90 -22.25
C PHE A 299 10.68 6.09 -22.91
N ARG A 300 11.25 7.26 -22.69
CA ARG A 300 10.97 8.48 -23.46
C ARG A 300 12.27 9.18 -23.77
N HIS A 301 12.26 10.08 -24.74
CA HIS A 301 13.43 10.88 -25.10
C HIS A 301 13.13 12.35 -24.79
N VAL A 302 14.17 13.08 -24.42
CA VAL A 302 14.15 14.53 -24.27
C VAL A 302 15.42 15.07 -24.92
N ASP A 303 15.28 16.11 -25.73
CA ASP A 303 16.42 16.75 -26.38
C ASP A 303 17.30 17.46 -25.34
N LEU A 304 18.61 17.44 -25.55
CA LEU A 304 19.60 18.00 -24.65
C LEU A 304 19.68 19.50 -24.86
N HIS A 305 19.21 20.25 -23.87
CA HIS A 305 19.52 21.68 -23.79
C HIS A 305 21.05 21.87 -23.74
N PRO A 306 21.66 22.83 -24.47
CA PRO A 306 23.12 22.99 -24.55
C PRO A 306 23.81 23.10 -23.18
N ARG A 307 23.16 23.81 -22.25
CA ARG A 307 23.63 23.92 -20.86
C ARG A 307 23.67 22.59 -20.10
N LEU A 308 22.74 21.67 -20.39
CA LEU A 308 22.76 20.31 -19.84
C LEU A 308 23.85 19.48 -20.50
N ALA A 309 23.98 19.55 -21.82
CA ALA A 309 25.04 18.85 -22.55
C ALA A 309 26.43 19.21 -22.00
N GLU A 310 26.70 20.51 -21.83
CA GLU A 310 27.96 20.99 -21.23
C GLU A 310 28.17 20.46 -19.81
N ALA A 311 27.15 20.53 -18.95
CA ALA A 311 27.24 20.03 -17.58
C ALA A 311 27.56 18.53 -17.53
N MET A 312 26.93 17.75 -18.42
CA MET A 312 27.13 16.31 -18.51
C MET A 312 28.47 15.93 -19.13
N HIS A 313 28.96 16.68 -20.13
CA HIS A 313 30.31 16.50 -20.66
C HIS A 313 31.37 16.75 -19.58
N GLN A 314 31.26 17.84 -18.82
CA GLN A 314 32.19 18.14 -17.73
C GLN A 314 32.18 17.03 -16.68
N TRP A 315 31.00 16.54 -16.30
CA TRP A 315 30.86 15.45 -15.35
C TRP A 315 31.45 14.12 -15.87
N PHE A 316 31.16 13.74 -17.11
CA PHE A 316 31.64 12.47 -17.68
C PHE A 316 33.16 12.40 -17.86
N ARG A 317 33.86 13.54 -17.92
CA ARG A 317 35.33 13.59 -17.91
C ARG A 317 35.95 13.17 -16.58
N VAL A 318 35.24 13.38 -15.46
CA VAL A 318 35.72 13.08 -14.10
C VAL A 318 34.92 11.95 -13.44
N HIS A 319 34.07 11.25 -14.22
CA HIS A 319 33.20 10.21 -13.70
C HIS A 319 34.02 9.00 -13.23
N PRO A 320 33.80 8.50 -12.00
CA PRO A 320 34.61 7.42 -11.41
C PRO A 320 34.32 6.02 -12.01
N GLY A 321 33.71 5.94 -13.19
CA GLY A 321 33.23 4.69 -13.78
C GLY A 321 31.91 4.17 -13.19
N GLY A 322 31.53 2.95 -13.55
CA GLY A 322 30.21 2.38 -13.24
C GLY A 322 29.16 2.63 -14.34
N ARG A 323 27.95 2.10 -14.13
CA ARG A 323 26.83 2.17 -15.10
C ARG A 323 25.95 3.41 -14.93
N SER A 324 25.71 3.83 -13.69
CA SER A 324 24.82 4.95 -13.37
C SER A 324 25.35 6.25 -13.97
N THR A 325 24.46 7.10 -14.49
CA THR A 325 24.82 8.45 -15.00
C THR A 325 25.44 9.32 -13.93
N LEU A 326 24.84 9.30 -12.73
CA LEU A 326 25.32 10.01 -11.56
C LEU A 326 25.66 8.97 -10.51
N CYS A 327 26.82 9.10 -9.92
CA CYS A 327 27.34 8.11 -8.98
C CYS A 327 28.11 8.78 -7.86
N ARG A 328 28.30 8.00 -6.81
CA ARG A 328 29.22 8.30 -5.73
C ARG A 328 30.68 8.17 -6.19
N PRO A 329 31.66 8.63 -5.39
CA PRO A 329 33.08 8.48 -5.71
C PRO A 329 33.53 7.03 -5.93
N ASP A 330 32.83 6.05 -5.35
CA ASP A 330 33.08 4.60 -5.52
C ASP A 330 32.44 4.01 -6.80
N GLY A 331 31.80 4.83 -7.64
CA GLY A 331 31.07 4.39 -8.84
C GLY A 331 29.69 3.80 -8.55
N GLY A 332 29.28 3.72 -7.28
CA GLY A 332 27.97 3.24 -6.86
C GLY A 332 26.85 4.25 -7.14
N PRO A 333 25.58 3.80 -7.24
CA PRO A 333 24.44 4.69 -7.45
C PRO A 333 24.28 5.66 -6.28
N ILE A 334 23.70 6.84 -6.54
CA ILE A 334 23.38 7.83 -5.51
C ILE A 334 22.06 7.44 -4.82
N ASP A 335 22.07 7.41 -3.49
CA ASP A 335 20.84 7.15 -2.73
C ASP A 335 19.91 8.36 -2.74
N VAL A 336 18.62 8.07 -2.65
CA VAL A 336 17.54 9.06 -2.59
C VAL A 336 17.78 10.10 -1.49
N ASP A 337 18.14 9.66 -0.29
CA ASP A 337 18.29 10.55 0.87
C ASP A 337 19.54 11.45 0.73
N VAL A 338 20.61 10.95 0.11
CA VAL A 338 21.81 11.73 -0.22
C VAL A 338 21.47 12.83 -1.24
N MET A 339 20.73 12.47 -2.29
CA MET A 339 20.30 13.40 -3.33
C MET A 339 19.40 14.51 -2.77
N ASP A 340 18.47 14.19 -1.86
CA ASP A 340 17.63 15.18 -1.19
C ASP A 340 18.45 16.09 -0.26
N GLY A 341 19.32 15.51 0.58
CA GLY A 341 20.14 16.25 1.53
C GLY A 341 21.12 17.20 0.84
N ARG A 342 21.69 16.81 -0.32
CA ARG A 342 22.58 17.69 -1.08
C ARG A 342 21.85 18.85 -1.74
N LEU A 343 20.67 18.64 -2.30
CA LEU A 343 19.85 19.74 -2.81
C LEU A 343 19.53 20.76 -1.69
N GLU A 344 19.11 20.29 -0.52
CA GLU A 344 18.87 21.17 0.62
C GLU A 344 20.13 21.92 1.06
N SER A 345 21.27 21.23 1.08
CA SER A 345 22.56 21.82 1.47
C SER A 345 23.00 22.93 0.53
N VAL A 346 22.94 22.74 -0.80
CA VAL A 346 23.40 23.74 -1.77
C VAL A 346 22.49 24.95 -1.89
N LEU A 347 21.22 24.82 -1.48
CA LEU A 347 20.26 25.93 -1.47
C LEU A 347 20.22 26.64 -0.10
N ARG A 348 20.84 26.05 0.94
CA ARG A 348 20.89 26.63 2.29
C ARG A 348 21.59 27.99 2.26
N GLY A 349 21.09 28.93 3.06
CA GLY A 349 21.66 30.28 3.15
C GLY A 349 21.42 31.16 1.92
N SER A 350 20.78 30.65 0.87
CA SER A 350 20.42 31.43 -0.32
C SER A 350 18.95 31.85 -0.29
N ARG A 351 18.59 32.76 -1.20
CA ARG A 351 17.17 33.10 -1.42
C ARG A 351 16.34 31.89 -1.85
N TRP A 352 16.96 30.80 -2.30
CA TRP A 352 16.29 29.59 -2.80
C TRP A 352 15.97 28.54 -1.74
N ARG A 353 16.24 28.83 -0.45
CA ARG A 353 15.99 27.90 0.67
C ARG A 353 14.54 27.40 0.79
N ALA A 354 13.61 28.11 0.18
CA ALA A 354 12.19 27.75 0.18
C ALA A 354 11.87 26.62 -0.84
N ILE A 355 12.77 26.34 -1.78
CA ILE A 355 12.66 25.20 -2.68
C ILE A 355 12.72 23.90 -1.88
N ARG A 356 11.63 23.13 -1.90
CA ARG A 356 11.51 21.86 -1.19
C ARG A 356 11.52 20.68 -2.15
N GLY A 357 12.66 19.99 -2.19
CA GLY A 357 12.84 18.76 -2.95
C GLY A 357 12.81 18.95 -4.47
N TRP A 358 12.87 17.83 -5.19
CA TRP A 358 13.19 17.84 -6.62
C TRP A 358 12.02 18.11 -7.56
N HIS A 359 10.78 18.01 -7.07
CA HIS A 359 9.60 18.13 -7.94
C HIS A 359 9.41 19.56 -8.47
N VAL A 360 9.92 20.57 -7.76
CA VAL A 360 9.87 21.97 -8.21
C VAL A 360 10.46 22.14 -9.61
N PHE A 361 11.60 21.51 -9.92
CA PHE A 361 12.27 21.63 -11.21
C PHE A 361 11.42 21.10 -12.36
N ARG A 362 10.68 20.02 -12.11
CA ARG A 362 9.72 19.48 -13.07
C ARG A 362 8.51 20.39 -13.23
N HIS A 363 8.00 20.97 -12.13
CA HIS A 363 6.94 21.97 -12.20
C HIS A 363 7.38 23.19 -13.01
N SER A 364 8.59 23.71 -12.76
CA SER A 364 9.22 24.79 -13.53
C SER A 364 9.35 24.44 -15.00
N PHE A 365 9.92 23.27 -15.33
CA PHE A 365 10.06 22.81 -16.72
C PHE A 365 8.72 22.82 -17.47
N ILE A 366 7.66 22.28 -16.85
CA ILE A 366 6.34 22.24 -17.47
C ILE A 366 5.74 23.65 -17.56
N SER A 367 5.81 24.45 -16.50
CA SER A 367 5.26 25.80 -16.48
C SER A 367 5.94 26.71 -17.50
N ILE A 368 7.26 26.63 -17.66
CA ILE A 368 8.03 27.41 -18.65
C ILE A 368 7.63 27.02 -20.08
N LEU A 369 7.55 25.72 -20.38
CA LEU A 369 7.10 25.28 -21.70
C LEU A 369 5.65 25.70 -21.98
N ALA A 370 4.77 25.57 -20.98
CA ALA A 370 3.39 26.03 -21.08
C ALA A 370 3.31 27.55 -21.32
N SER A 371 4.08 28.35 -20.59
CA SER A 371 4.13 29.82 -20.75
C SER A 371 4.71 30.27 -22.08
N HIS A 372 5.52 29.44 -22.72
CA HIS A 372 5.98 29.67 -24.10
C HIS A 372 5.01 29.13 -25.16
N GLY A 373 3.85 28.61 -24.76
CA GLY A 373 2.82 28.13 -25.68
C GLY A 373 3.10 26.77 -26.30
N VAL A 374 4.04 25.98 -25.76
CA VAL A 374 4.36 24.65 -26.28
C VAL A 374 3.19 23.70 -26.08
N ASP A 375 2.74 23.03 -27.15
CA ASP A 375 1.57 22.14 -27.14
C ASP A 375 1.63 21.10 -26.00
N GLN A 376 0.51 20.94 -25.28
CA GLN A 376 0.39 20.05 -24.12
C GLN A 376 0.81 18.60 -24.44
N ARG A 377 0.60 18.11 -25.67
CA ARG A 377 0.97 16.74 -26.08
C ARG A 377 2.48 16.60 -26.18
N VAL A 378 3.17 17.65 -26.60
CA VAL A 378 4.64 17.71 -26.65
C VAL A 378 5.18 17.69 -25.22
N ILE A 379 4.64 18.53 -24.33
CA ILE A 379 5.00 18.53 -22.91
C ILE A 379 4.77 17.15 -22.28
N ASP A 380 3.60 16.54 -22.53
CA ASP A 380 3.25 15.20 -22.04
C ASP A 380 4.26 14.14 -22.49
N SER A 381 4.76 14.25 -23.73
CA SER A 381 5.79 13.36 -24.26
C SER A 381 7.13 13.48 -23.52
N PHE A 382 7.53 14.70 -23.12
CA PHE A 382 8.78 14.94 -22.40
C PHE A 382 8.73 14.54 -20.94
N VAL A 383 7.56 14.62 -20.31
CA VAL A 383 7.43 14.41 -18.87
C VAL A 383 6.74 13.09 -18.53
N GLY A 384 6.07 12.45 -19.50
CA GLY A 384 5.32 11.21 -19.30
C GLY A 384 4.05 11.42 -18.47
N HIS A 385 3.28 12.47 -18.77
CA HIS A 385 1.93 12.65 -18.21
C HIS A 385 0.89 11.81 -18.98
N GLN A 386 -0.12 11.33 -18.27
CA GLN A 386 -1.13 10.42 -18.83
C GLN A 386 -2.58 10.76 -18.46
N THR A 387 -2.80 11.64 -17.48
CA THR A 387 -4.14 11.93 -16.97
C THR A 387 -4.46 13.41 -17.13
N GLU A 388 -5.74 13.67 -17.34
CA GLU A 388 -6.26 15.03 -17.47
C GLU A 388 -6.03 15.86 -16.20
N GLU A 389 -6.14 15.25 -15.03
CA GLU A 389 -5.83 15.89 -13.74
C GLU A 389 -4.37 16.40 -13.66
N MET A 390 -3.42 15.70 -14.28
CA MET A 390 -2.03 16.16 -14.32
C MET A 390 -1.85 17.36 -15.25
N ARG A 391 -2.60 17.41 -16.36
CA ARG A 391 -2.58 18.50 -17.35
C ARG A 391 -3.24 19.76 -16.83
N ARG A 392 -4.40 19.63 -16.18
CA ARG A 392 -5.19 20.75 -15.63
C ARG A 392 -4.38 21.65 -14.71
N ARG A 393 -3.36 21.13 -14.03
CA ARG A 393 -2.47 21.88 -13.12
C ARG A 393 -1.69 23.02 -13.79
N TYR A 394 -1.49 22.97 -15.11
CA TYR A 394 -0.70 23.97 -15.84
C TYR A 394 -1.51 24.68 -16.92
N ARG A 395 -2.81 24.40 -17.02
CA ARG A 395 -3.65 24.96 -18.08
C ARG A 395 -3.72 26.50 -18.01
N HIS A 396 -3.68 27.06 -16.80
CA HIS A 396 -3.69 28.50 -16.57
C HIS A 396 -2.39 29.19 -17.00
N MET A 397 -1.30 28.44 -17.20
CA MET A 397 0.01 28.98 -17.60
C MET A 397 0.15 29.19 -19.10
N PHE A 398 -0.72 28.57 -19.92
CA PHE A 398 -0.67 28.78 -21.36
C PHE A 398 -1.01 30.24 -21.68
N PRO A 399 -0.22 30.93 -22.54
CA PRO A 399 -0.54 32.24 -23.06
C PRO A 399 -2.00 32.26 -23.44
N THR A 400 -2.76 33.14 -22.80
CA THR A 400 -4.20 33.10 -22.88
C THR A 400 -4.63 33.57 -24.25
N THR A 401 -4.78 32.58 -25.13
CA THR A 401 -5.85 32.59 -26.13
C THR A 401 -7.19 32.91 -25.46
N LEU A 402 -7.37 32.72 -24.14
CA LEU A 402 -8.57 33.11 -23.39
C LEU A 402 -8.86 34.62 -23.37
N ARG A 403 -7.87 35.51 -23.21
CA ARG A 403 -8.14 36.96 -23.26
C ARG A 403 -8.48 37.36 -24.69
N SER A 404 -7.71 36.90 -25.67
CA SER A 404 -8.00 37.14 -27.09
C SER A 404 -9.33 36.52 -27.53
N ALA A 405 -9.71 35.35 -27.03
CA ALA A 405 -10.97 34.67 -27.32
C ALA A 405 -12.17 35.37 -26.65
N ILE A 406 -11.98 35.91 -25.43
CA ILE A 406 -12.96 36.80 -24.80
C ILE A 406 -13.12 38.06 -25.67
N LEU A 407 -12.00 38.64 -26.14
CA LEU A 407 -12.00 39.82 -27.01
C LEU A 407 -12.56 39.54 -28.42
N THR A 408 -12.70 38.27 -28.84
CA THR A 408 -13.36 37.89 -30.11
C THR A 408 -14.86 37.62 -29.97
N LEU A 409 -15.43 37.66 -28.75
CA LEU A 409 -16.84 37.31 -28.55
C LEU A 409 -17.81 38.28 -29.24
N LEU A 410 -17.38 39.50 -29.55
CA LEU A 410 -18.13 40.49 -30.32
C LEU A 410 -17.12 41.33 -31.15
N PRO A 411 -17.45 41.71 -32.40
CA PRO A 411 -16.58 42.53 -33.25
C PRO A 411 -16.35 43.94 -32.70
#